data_AF-A0A4Q3MIL2-F1
#
_entry.id   AF-A0A4Q3MIL2-F1
#
_cell.length_a   1.000
_cell.length_b   1.000
_cell.length_c   1.000
_cell.angle_alpha   90.00
_cell.angle_beta   90.00
_cell.angle_gamma   90.00
#
_symmetry.space_group_name_H-M   'P 1'
#
loop_
_entity.id
_entity.type
_entity.pdbx_description
1 polymer ?
#
loop_
_entity_poly.entity_id
_entity_poly.type
_entity_poly.pdbx_seq_one_letter_code
_entity_poly.pdbx_strand_id
1 'polypeptide(L)'
;MANYMASRFAQSRQVVAPLPPVGDDVLTYARARQLFYELAAIPSEGNIQQFLVAGLLHVHRARYGYEIRTHHVHASDRFDSTAGDIEEYFHGDLHRAFEVTVRPDWKNRLGDFRKKMDAAGLRKYVIIASDVRSDDDLAEPASMIRFLEPYGRDIAVVDLHEFLDVFAMELTADELQRSVNQTYEYLTAPKLCGRADIIGRFSAAVAGWLNRVT
;
A
#
# COMPACT_ATOMS: atom_id res chain seq x y z
N MET A 1 -29.82 5.90 29.61
CA MET A 1 -28.36 5.88 29.85
C MET A 1 -27.60 5.08 28.79
N ALA A 2 -28.01 3.85 28.46
CA ALA A 2 -27.37 3.02 27.42
C ALA A 2 -27.34 3.68 26.02
N ASN A 3 -28.42 4.32 25.57
CA ASN A 3 -28.45 5.01 24.26
C ASN A 3 -27.54 6.25 24.19
N TYR A 4 -27.30 6.93 25.31
CA TYR A 4 -26.40 8.10 25.37
C TYR A 4 -24.92 7.68 25.36
N MET A 5 -24.60 6.55 26.02
CA MET A 5 -23.28 5.94 25.92
C MET A 5 -23.03 5.36 24.51
N ALA A 6 -24.02 4.68 23.92
CA ALA A 6 -23.93 4.16 22.55
C ALA A 6 -23.76 5.28 21.51
N SER A 7 -24.45 6.42 21.67
CA SER A 7 -24.28 7.58 20.79
C SER A 7 -22.93 8.28 20.97
N ARG A 8 -22.40 8.35 22.21
CA ARG A 8 -21.04 8.85 22.48
C ARG A 8 -19.96 7.93 21.91
N PHE A 9 -20.14 6.61 21.99
CA PHE A 9 -19.25 5.62 21.36
C PHE A 9 -19.32 5.64 19.84
N ALA A 10 -20.49 5.92 19.27
CA ALA A 10 -20.67 6.12 17.83
C ALA A 10 -20.05 7.44 17.35
N GLN A 11 -20.17 8.53 18.13
CA GLN A 11 -19.53 9.81 17.85
C GLN A 11 -18.01 9.78 18.05
N SER A 12 -17.48 8.99 19.00
CA SER A 12 -16.03 8.78 19.16
C SER A 12 -15.42 7.87 18.10
N ARG A 13 -16.24 7.31 17.20
CA ARG A 13 -15.85 6.41 16.12
C ARG A 13 -15.75 7.09 14.76
N GLN A 14 -16.04 8.38 14.67
CA GLN A 14 -15.70 9.13 13.45
C GLN A 14 -14.18 9.22 13.38
N VAL A 15 -13.59 8.29 12.63
CA VAL A 15 -12.21 8.34 12.19
C VAL A 15 -12.06 9.65 11.40
N VAL A 16 -11.54 10.68 12.06
CA VAL A 16 -11.31 11.97 11.40
C VAL A 16 -10.24 11.76 10.35
N ALA A 17 -10.61 12.02 9.09
CA ALA A 17 -9.68 11.93 7.97
C ALA A 17 -8.46 12.84 8.23
N PRO A 18 -7.23 12.32 8.13
CA PRO A 18 -6.04 13.07 8.47
C PRO A 18 -5.73 14.15 7.44
N LEU A 19 -6.17 13.95 6.19
CA LEU A 19 -6.05 14.95 5.14
C LEU A 19 -7.46 15.50 4.81
N PRO A 20 -7.80 16.71 5.29
CA PRO A 20 -9.07 17.34 4.94
C PRO A 20 -9.11 17.70 3.45
N PRO A 21 -10.28 18.10 2.91
CA PRO A 21 -10.36 18.74 1.60
C PRO A 21 -9.37 19.90 1.50
N VAL A 22 -8.49 19.85 0.49
CA VAL A 22 -7.53 20.90 0.17
C VAL A 22 -7.72 21.36 -1.28
N GLY A 23 -7.24 22.57 -1.61
CA GLY A 23 -7.26 23.06 -2.98
C GLY A 23 -6.37 22.23 -3.91
N ASP A 24 -6.72 22.19 -5.20
CA ASP A 24 -5.96 21.45 -6.22
C ASP A 24 -4.50 21.94 -6.33
N ASP A 25 -4.24 23.20 -5.96
CA ASP A 25 -2.91 23.80 -5.90
C ASP A 25 -2.05 23.27 -4.74
N VAL A 26 -2.68 22.66 -3.72
CA VAL A 26 -2.00 22.06 -2.56
C VAL A 26 -1.51 20.65 -2.89
N LEU A 27 -2.34 19.81 -3.52
CA LEU A 27 -2.00 18.42 -3.89
C LEU A 27 -1.53 18.29 -5.35
N THR A 28 -0.56 19.11 -5.73
CA THR A 28 0.16 18.91 -7.01
C THR A 28 1.02 17.64 -6.97
N TYR A 29 1.36 17.10 -8.14
CA TYR A 29 2.27 15.95 -8.28
C TYR A 29 3.52 16.05 -7.39
N ALA A 30 4.25 17.16 -7.45
CA ALA A 30 5.50 17.33 -6.70
C ALA A 30 5.27 17.32 -5.18
N ARG A 31 4.20 17.96 -4.71
CA ARG A 31 3.85 18.02 -3.29
C ARG A 31 3.33 16.68 -2.77
N ALA A 32 2.54 15.97 -3.58
CA ALA A 32 2.06 14.62 -3.26
C ALA A 32 3.22 13.61 -3.21
N ARG A 33 4.15 13.68 -4.17
CA ARG A 33 5.38 12.87 -4.16
C ARG A 33 6.18 13.09 -2.88
N GLN A 34 6.39 14.34 -2.48
CA GLN A 34 7.04 14.67 -1.20
C GLN A 34 6.30 14.02 -0.02
N LEU A 35 4.98 14.19 0.07
CA LEU A 35 4.17 13.58 1.14
C LEU A 35 4.33 12.06 1.17
N PHE A 36 4.19 11.38 0.02
CA PHE A 36 4.29 9.92 -0.04
C PHE A 36 5.66 9.40 0.36
N TYR A 37 6.74 10.12 0.03
CA TYR A 37 8.09 9.73 0.44
C TYR A 37 8.26 9.92 1.95
N GLU A 38 7.78 11.03 2.51
CA GLU A 38 7.79 11.26 3.95
C GLU A 38 7.00 10.17 4.70
N LEU A 39 5.84 9.77 4.18
CA LEU A 39 5.03 8.69 4.74
C LEU A 39 5.72 7.32 4.62
N ALA A 40 6.25 6.99 3.45
CA ALA A 40 6.95 5.73 3.20
C ALA A 40 8.25 5.60 3.99
N ALA A 41 8.86 6.70 4.43
CA ALA A 41 10.04 6.69 5.29
C ALA A 41 9.72 6.39 6.77
N ILE A 42 8.46 6.43 7.20
CA ILE A 42 8.08 6.20 8.59
C ILE A 42 8.36 4.73 8.97
N PRO A 43 9.18 4.46 10.02
CA PRO A 43 9.45 3.10 10.47
C PRO A 43 8.19 2.44 11.03
N SER A 44 7.51 1.61 10.24
CA SER A 44 6.20 1.05 10.62
C SER A 44 6.14 -0.47 10.46
N GLU A 45 7.29 -1.13 10.39
CA GLU A 45 7.39 -2.58 10.11
C GLU A 45 6.69 -2.98 8.79
N GLY A 46 6.59 -2.07 7.82
CA GLY A 46 5.92 -2.28 6.54
C GLY A 46 4.45 -1.85 6.49
N ASN A 47 3.81 -1.50 7.62
CA ASN A 47 2.38 -1.17 7.66
C ASN A 47 2.02 0.03 6.79
N ILE A 48 2.73 1.15 6.94
CA ILE A 48 2.44 2.36 6.17
C ILE A 48 2.75 2.12 4.69
N GLN A 49 3.83 1.42 4.37
CA GLN A 49 4.20 1.12 2.99
C GLN A 49 3.14 0.25 2.29
N GLN A 50 2.71 -0.85 2.93
CA GLN A 50 1.67 -1.72 2.40
C GLN A 50 0.35 -0.96 2.21
N PHE A 51 -0.12 -0.23 3.22
CA PHE A 51 -1.41 0.46 3.12
C PHE A 51 -1.37 1.68 2.22
N LEU A 52 -0.22 2.33 2.02
CA LEU A 52 -0.05 3.40 1.06
C LEU A 52 -0.17 2.87 -0.37
N VAL A 53 0.50 1.74 -0.66
CA VAL A 53 0.35 1.03 -1.94
C VAL A 53 -1.11 0.61 -2.13
N ALA A 54 -1.73 0.01 -1.12
CA ALA A 54 -3.12 -0.44 -1.18
C ALA A 54 -4.09 0.73 -1.43
N GLY A 55 -3.90 1.87 -0.76
CA GLY A 55 -4.74 3.06 -0.92
C GLY A 55 -4.62 3.71 -2.30
N LEU A 56 -3.41 3.73 -2.88
CA LEU A 56 -3.18 4.19 -4.25
C LEU A 56 -3.82 3.24 -5.26
N LEU A 57 -3.61 1.93 -5.11
CA LEU A 57 -4.27 0.92 -5.94
C LEU A 57 -5.78 1.03 -5.83
N HIS A 58 -6.34 1.13 -4.63
CA HIS A 58 -7.77 1.19 -4.38
C HIS A 58 -8.43 2.30 -5.20
N VAL A 59 -7.92 3.52 -5.07
CA VAL A 59 -8.49 4.69 -5.78
C VAL A 59 -8.30 4.56 -7.29
N HIS A 60 -7.09 4.22 -7.73
CA HIS A 60 -6.77 4.12 -9.16
C HIS A 60 -7.59 3.02 -9.86
N ARG A 61 -7.68 1.84 -9.23
CA ARG A 61 -8.27 0.62 -9.81
C ARG A 61 -9.79 0.63 -9.76
N ALA A 62 -10.38 1.33 -8.79
CA ALA A 62 -11.83 1.57 -8.75
C ALA A 62 -12.35 2.23 -10.04
N ARG A 63 -11.54 3.08 -10.71
CA ARG A 63 -11.89 3.68 -12.03
C ARG A 63 -12.22 2.66 -13.11
N TYR A 64 -11.70 1.43 -12.96
CA TYR A 64 -11.81 0.36 -13.95
C TYR A 64 -12.63 -0.83 -13.43
N GLY A 65 -13.32 -0.69 -12.30
CA GLY A 65 -14.20 -1.74 -11.75
C GLY A 65 -13.48 -2.86 -11.01
N TYR A 66 -12.21 -2.66 -10.63
CA TYR A 66 -11.48 -3.61 -9.80
C TYR A 66 -11.70 -3.34 -8.32
N GLU A 67 -11.72 -4.41 -7.53
CA GLU A 67 -11.74 -4.36 -6.08
C GLU A 67 -10.33 -4.65 -5.54
N ILE A 68 -9.86 -3.80 -4.62
CA ILE A 68 -8.59 -3.98 -3.93
C ILE A 68 -8.85 -4.40 -2.49
N ARG A 69 -8.27 -5.53 -2.10
CA ARG A 69 -8.29 -6.04 -0.73
C ARG A 69 -6.87 -6.06 -0.18
N THR A 70 -6.71 -5.66 1.07
CA THR A 70 -5.42 -5.75 1.78
C THR A 70 -5.62 -6.47 3.11
N HIS A 71 -4.55 -7.04 3.62
CA HIS A 71 -4.58 -7.95 4.77
C HIS A 71 -3.76 -7.39 5.93
N HIS A 72 -3.90 -8.03 7.10
CA HIS A 72 -3.10 -7.65 8.25
C HIS A 72 -1.62 -7.97 7.98
N VAL A 73 -0.71 -7.02 8.22
CA VAL A 73 0.73 -7.11 7.88
C VAL A 73 1.42 -8.33 8.51
N HIS A 74 0.93 -8.75 9.67
CA HIS A 74 1.42 -9.94 10.39
C HIS A 74 0.41 -11.10 10.38
N ALA A 75 -0.59 -11.09 9.51
CA ALA A 75 -1.44 -12.28 9.33
C ALA A 75 -0.51 -13.43 8.94
N SER A 76 -0.45 -14.49 9.75
CA SER A 76 0.39 -15.62 9.39
C SER A 76 -0.26 -16.30 8.18
N ASP A 77 0.51 -16.45 7.10
CA ASP A 77 0.19 -17.20 5.87
C ASP A 77 -0.42 -18.60 6.12
N ARG A 78 -0.29 -19.13 7.35
CA ARG A 78 -0.77 -20.46 7.75
C ARG A 78 -2.27 -20.54 7.98
N PHE A 79 -2.97 -19.41 8.14
CA PHE A 79 -4.40 -19.36 8.44
C PHE A 79 -5.21 -18.49 7.47
N ASP A 80 -4.57 -17.53 6.82
CA ASP A 80 -5.19 -16.70 5.79
C ASP A 80 -4.75 -17.23 4.43
N SER A 81 -5.70 -17.74 3.64
CA SER A 81 -5.46 -18.29 2.30
C SER A 81 -5.20 -17.20 1.25
N THR A 82 -4.42 -16.18 1.62
CA THR A 82 -4.16 -14.99 0.81
C THR A 82 -3.01 -15.24 -0.15
N ALA A 83 -3.13 -14.71 -1.35
CA ALA A 83 -2.09 -14.83 -2.36
C ALA A 83 -0.95 -13.83 -2.12
N GLY A 84 -1.20 -12.70 -1.45
CA GLY A 84 -0.19 -11.69 -1.09
C GLY A 84 -0.74 -10.68 -0.07
N ASP A 85 0.04 -9.63 0.22
CA ASP A 85 -0.34 -8.55 1.14
C ASP A 85 -1.54 -7.73 0.64
N ILE A 86 -1.64 -7.61 -0.69
CA ILE A 86 -2.71 -6.92 -1.40
C ILE A 86 -3.17 -7.80 -2.57
N GLU A 87 -4.47 -7.87 -2.79
CA GLU A 87 -5.12 -8.65 -3.84
C GLU A 87 -6.04 -7.76 -4.68
N GLU A 88 -5.91 -7.90 -6.00
CA GLU A 88 -6.72 -7.21 -7.00
C GLU A 88 -7.70 -8.20 -7.62
N TYR A 89 -8.99 -7.91 -7.45
CA TYR A 89 -10.10 -8.70 -7.95
C TYR A 89 -10.84 -7.97 -9.07
N PHE A 90 -11.36 -8.73 -10.03
CA PHE A 90 -12.25 -8.23 -11.07
C PHE A 90 -13.45 -9.17 -11.18
N HIS A 91 -14.65 -8.64 -10.99
CA HIS A 91 -15.89 -9.43 -10.93
C HIS A 91 -15.83 -10.64 -9.96
N GLY A 92 -15.08 -10.50 -8.86
CA GLY A 92 -14.91 -11.55 -7.84
C GLY A 92 -13.77 -12.53 -8.12
N ASP A 93 -13.17 -12.51 -9.31
CA ASP A 93 -12.02 -13.34 -9.65
C ASP A 93 -10.71 -12.65 -9.25
N LEU A 94 -9.79 -13.40 -8.63
CA LEU A 94 -8.47 -12.89 -8.26
C LEU A 94 -7.62 -12.76 -9.53
N HIS A 95 -7.22 -11.53 -9.87
CA HIS A 95 -6.46 -11.23 -11.07
C HIS A 95 -4.95 -11.07 -10.82
N ARG A 96 -4.60 -10.46 -9.68
CA ARG A 96 -3.21 -10.17 -9.31
C ARG A 96 -3.08 -10.11 -7.80
N ALA A 97 -1.91 -10.48 -7.32
CA ALA A 97 -1.50 -10.23 -5.95
C ALA A 97 -0.20 -9.42 -5.91
N PHE A 98 -0.03 -8.68 -4.82
CA PHE A 98 1.12 -7.84 -4.56
C PHE A 98 1.72 -8.20 -3.20
N GLU A 99 3.05 -8.29 -3.16
CA GLU A 99 3.81 -8.25 -1.91
C GLU A 99 4.41 -6.86 -1.77
N VAL A 100 4.34 -6.27 -0.58
CA VAL A 100 5.01 -5.01 -0.26
C VAL A 100 6.02 -5.26 0.84
N THR A 101 7.31 -5.08 0.54
CA THR A 101 8.36 -5.45 1.47
C THR A 101 9.43 -4.40 1.62
N VAL A 102 9.82 -4.15 2.86
CA VAL A 102 10.96 -3.29 3.23
C VAL A 102 12.10 -4.10 3.86
N ARG A 103 11.99 -5.44 3.85
CA ARG A 103 12.99 -6.33 4.45
C ARG A 103 14.09 -6.64 3.44
N PRO A 104 15.37 -6.57 3.81
CA PRO A 104 16.47 -6.79 2.86
C PRO A 104 16.55 -8.24 2.35
N ASP A 105 15.96 -9.20 3.06
CA ASP A 105 16.04 -10.64 2.77
C ASP A 105 14.86 -11.16 1.93
N TRP A 106 14.00 -10.28 1.41
CA TRP A 106 12.79 -10.69 0.68
C TRP A 106 13.09 -11.58 -0.55
N LYS A 107 14.25 -11.42 -1.18
CA LYS A 107 14.70 -12.25 -2.32
C LYS A 107 14.70 -13.76 -1.99
N ASN A 108 14.96 -14.12 -0.72
CA ASN A 108 14.94 -15.51 -0.26
C ASN A 108 13.53 -16.13 -0.29
N ARG A 109 12.48 -15.30 -0.36
CA ARG A 109 11.07 -15.70 -0.36
C ARG A 109 10.47 -15.86 -1.75
N LEU A 110 11.21 -15.60 -2.83
CA LEU A 110 10.71 -15.74 -4.21
C LEU A 110 10.17 -17.13 -4.53
N GLY A 111 10.79 -18.17 -3.97
CA GLY A 111 10.29 -19.55 -4.10
C GLY A 111 8.92 -19.74 -3.45
N ASP A 112 8.61 -19.02 -2.38
CA ASP A 112 7.31 -19.06 -1.72
C ASP A 112 6.26 -18.23 -2.47
N PHE A 113 6.63 -17.06 -2.99
CA PHE A 113 5.74 -16.28 -3.86
C PHE A 113 5.33 -17.06 -5.10
N ARG A 114 6.26 -17.78 -5.74
CA ARG A 114 5.93 -18.71 -6.82
C ARG A 114 4.88 -19.76 -6.39
N LYS A 115 5.02 -20.37 -5.21
CA LYS A 115 4.03 -21.35 -4.72
C LYS A 115 2.67 -20.70 -4.50
N LYS A 116 2.62 -19.47 -3.96
CA LYS A 116 1.37 -18.70 -3.79
C LYS A 116 0.71 -18.43 -5.15
N MET A 117 1.50 -18.02 -6.15
CA MET A 117 1.00 -17.84 -7.52
C MET A 117 0.38 -19.12 -8.09
N ASP A 118 1.09 -20.24 -7.96
CA ASP A 118 0.63 -21.54 -8.47
C ASP A 118 -0.66 -22.00 -7.79
N ALA A 119 -0.75 -21.84 -6.47
CA ALA A 119 -1.94 -22.18 -5.69
C ALA A 119 -3.15 -21.30 -6.02
N ALA A 120 -2.92 -20.01 -6.28
CA ALA A 120 -3.97 -19.04 -6.59
C ALA A 120 -4.30 -18.95 -8.09
N GLY A 121 -3.58 -19.67 -8.97
CA GLY A 121 -3.77 -19.61 -10.42
C GLY A 121 -3.38 -18.25 -11.04
N LEU A 122 -2.49 -17.50 -10.39
CA LEU A 122 -2.11 -16.15 -10.82
C LEU A 122 -1.22 -16.18 -12.05
N ARG A 123 -1.56 -15.36 -13.05
CA ARG A 123 -0.71 -15.15 -14.22
C ARG A 123 0.43 -14.19 -13.95
N LYS A 124 0.25 -13.26 -13.01
CA LYS A 124 1.24 -12.23 -12.65
C LYS A 124 1.24 -11.97 -11.15
N TYR A 125 2.43 -11.77 -10.61
CA TYR A 125 2.66 -11.35 -9.23
C TYR A 125 3.56 -10.13 -9.20
N VAL A 126 3.31 -9.20 -8.30
CA VAL A 126 4.09 -7.96 -8.21
C VAL A 126 4.70 -7.86 -6.83
N ILE A 127 6.00 -7.60 -6.79
CA ILE A 127 6.74 -7.33 -5.55
C ILE A 127 7.12 -5.86 -5.61
N ILE A 128 6.67 -5.11 -4.60
CA ILE A 128 7.05 -3.71 -4.41
C ILE A 128 8.04 -3.69 -3.26
N ALA A 129 9.29 -3.36 -3.56
CA ALA A 129 10.39 -3.41 -2.61
C ALA A 129 11.17 -2.09 -2.58
N SER A 130 11.83 -1.81 -1.46
CA SER A 130 12.78 -0.69 -1.38
C SER A 130 14.10 -1.02 -2.10
N ASP A 131 14.76 0.02 -2.61
CA ASP A 131 16.13 -0.01 -3.15
C ASP A 131 16.35 -0.93 -4.37
N VAL A 132 15.27 -1.28 -5.09
CA VAL A 132 15.33 -2.11 -6.32
C VAL A 132 16.21 -1.43 -7.38
N ARG A 133 16.18 -0.10 -7.45
CA ARG A 133 16.99 0.69 -8.39
C ARG A 133 18.50 0.68 -8.12
N SER A 134 18.89 0.33 -6.90
CA SER A 134 20.29 0.31 -6.47
C SER A 134 20.81 -1.11 -6.31
N ASP A 135 20.01 -2.11 -6.68
CA ASP A 135 20.31 -3.51 -6.48
C ASP A 135 20.91 -4.12 -7.76
N ASP A 136 22.10 -4.71 -7.65
CA ASP A 136 22.86 -5.24 -8.80
C ASP A 136 22.11 -6.32 -9.61
N ASP A 137 21.23 -7.08 -8.95
CA ASP A 137 20.44 -8.13 -9.60
C ASP A 137 19.20 -7.57 -10.30
N LEU A 138 18.73 -6.37 -9.92
CA LEU A 138 17.40 -5.88 -10.28
C LEU A 138 17.41 -4.54 -11.03
N ALA A 139 18.38 -3.68 -10.81
CA ALA A 139 18.41 -2.33 -11.37
C ALA A 139 18.44 -2.34 -12.91
N GLU A 140 19.21 -3.26 -13.49
CA GLU A 140 19.36 -3.41 -14.93
C GLU A 140 18.41 -4.48 -15.49
N PRO A 141 17.67 -4.23 -16.59
CA PRO A 141 16.71 -5.18 -17.14
C PRO A 141 17.30 -6.57 -17.44
N ALA A 142 18.53 -6.63 -17.94
CA ALA A 142 19.20 -7.89 -18.23
C ALA A 142 19.56 -8.69 -16.96
N SER A 143 19.90 -7.99 -15.87
CA SER A 143 20.13 -8.63 -14.57
C SER A 143 18.82 -9.13 -13.99
N MET A 144 17.75 -8.33 -14.04
CA MET A 144 16.44 -8.73 -13.52
C MET A 144 15.90 -9.97 -14.24
N ILE A 145 16.06 -10.05 -15.57
CA ILE A 145 15.68 -11.25 -16.34
C ILE A 145 16.43 -12.47 -15.81
N ARG A 146 17.77 -12.42 -15.70
CA ARG A 146 18.57 -13.55 -15.20
C ARG A 146 18.20 -13.94 -13.78
N PHE A 147 17.89 -12.95 -12.94
CA PHE A 147 17.50 -13.16 -11.56
C PHE A 147 16.13 -13.84 -11.44
N LEU A 148 15.15 -13.46 -12.28
CA LEU A 148 13.78 -13.97 -12.20
C LEU A 148 13.52 -15.23 -13.05
N GLU A 149 14.28 -15.45 -14.11
CA GLU A 149 14.15 -16.59 -15.03
C GLU A 149 14.08 -17.95 -14.32
N PRO A 150 14.88 -18.27 -13.28
CA PRO A 150 14.80 -19.54 -12.56
C PRO A 150 13.45 -19.84 -11.92
N TYR A 151 12.63 -18.82 -11.66
CA TYR A 151 11.30 -19.00 -11.05
C TYR A 151 10.22 -19.36 -12.07
N GLY A 152 10.45 -19.12 -13.37
CA GLY A 152 9.57 -19.57 -14.46
C GLY A 152 8.14 -19.00 -14.40
N ARG A 153 7.96 -17.80 -13.82
CA ARG A 153 6.68 -17.09 -13.68
C ARG A 153 6.85 -15.61 -13.99
N ASP A 154 5.77 -14.94 -14.41
CA ASP A 154 5.75 -13.47 -14.57
C ASP A 154 5.66 -12.81 -13.18
N ILE A 155 6.83 -12.58 -12.60
CA ILE A 155 7.00 -11.81 -11.37
C ILE A 155 7.55 -10.45 -11.80
N ALA A 156 6.86 -9.37 -11.44
CA ALA A 156 7.40 -8.02 -11.56
C ALA A 156 8.00 -7.60 -10.21
N VAL A 157 9.18 -7.01 -10.24
CA VAL A 157 9.81 -6.39 -9.06
C VAL A 157 9.94 -4.90 -9.35
N VAL A 158 9.34 -4.06 -8.52
CA VAL A 158 9.24 -2.61 -8.72
C VAL A 158 9.72 -1.89 -7.47
N ASP A 159 10.44 -0.79 -7.65
CA ASP A 159 10.84 0.05 -6.53
C ASP A 159 9.65 0.75 -5.90
N LEU A 160 9.57 0.79 -4.57
CA LEU A 160 8.50 1.48 -3.86
C LEU A 160 8.39 2.95 -4.30
N HIS A 161 9.50 3.66 -4.45
CA HIS A 161 9.46 5.06 -4.85
C HIS A 161 9.00 5.24 -6.30
N GLU A 162 9.34 4.32 -7.21
CA GLU A 162 8.83 4.35 -8.59
C GLU A 162 7.33 4.09 -8.64
N PHE A 163 6.84 3.14 -7.83
CA PHE A 163 5.41 2.90 -7.69
C PHE A 163 4.68 4.17 -7.22
N LEU A 164 5.21 4.82 -6.17
CA LEU A 164 4.64 6.06 -5.64
C LEU A 164 4.66 7.18 -6.67
N ASP A 165 5.75 7.34 -7.43
CA ASP A 165 5.90 8.37 -8.45
C ASP A 165 4.88 8.19 -9.58
N VAL A 166 4.71 6.97 -10.09
CA VAL A 166 3.76 6.69 -11.18
C VAL A 166 2.32 6.92 -10.71
N PHE A 167 1.94 6.43 -9.55
CA PHE A 167 0.57 6.64 -9.06
C PHE A 167 0.31 8.09 -8.63
N ALA A 168 1.33 8.80 -8.14
CA ALA A 168 1.20 10.24 -7.90
C ALA A 168 0.97 11.04 -9.19
N MET A 169 1.55 10.58 -10.30
CA MET A 169 1.39 11.20 -11.62
C MET A 169 0.01 10.90 -12.23
N GLU A 170 -0.51 9.69 -12.06
CA GLU A 170 -1.76 9.21 -12.68
C GLU A 170 -3.05 9.71 -12.00
N LEU A 171 -2.94 10.18 -10.75
CA LEU A 171 -4.10 10.56 -9.92
C LEU A 171 -4.26 12.07 -9.86
N THR A 172 -5.52 12.51 -9.87
CA THR A 172 -5.91 13.90 -9.62
C THR A 172 -5.72 14.28 -8.14
N ALA A 173 -5.75 15.57 -7.81
CA ALA A 173 -5.62 16.06 -6.43
C ALA A 173 -6.65 15.42 -5.46
N ASP A 174 -7.92 15.34 -5.88
CA ASP A 174 -8.97 14.66 -5.10
C ASP A 174 -8.68 13.16 -4.92
N GLU A 175 -8.20 12.49 -5.95
CA GLU A 175 -7.85 11.07 -5.86
C GLU A 175 -6.64 10.82 -4.94
N LEU A 176 -5.63 11.68 -5.00
CA LEU A 176 -4.48 11.65 -4.10
C LEU A 176 -4.92 11.84 -2.65
N GLN A 177 -5.83 12.79 -2.40
CA GLN A 177 -6.41 13.00 -1.09
C GLN A 177 -7.15 11.74 -0.60
N ARG A 178 -7.97 11.15 -1.46
CA ARG A 178 -8.67 9.89 -1.17
C ARG A 178 -7.71 8.76 -0.88
N SER A 179 -6.58 8.64 -1.58
CA SER A 179 -5.57 7.61 -1.31
C SER A 179 -4.91 7.77 0.07
N VAL A 180 -4.58 9.00 0.49
CA VAL A 180 -4.06 9.27 1.84
C VAL A 180 -5.09 8.89 2.91
N ASN A 181 -6.35 9.27 2.72
CA ASN A 181 -7.41 8.96 3.67
C ASN A 181 -7.72 7.46 3.71
N GLN A 182 -7.71 6.77 2.56
CA GLN A 182 -7.88 5.31 2.49
C GLN A 182 -6.75 4.58 3.23
N THR A 183 -5.52 5.07 3.10
CA THR A 183 -4.36 4.54 3.84
C THR A 183 -4.59 4.64 5.35
N TYR A 184 -5.11 5.77 5.81
CA TYR A 184 -5.44 5.97 7.21
C TYR A 184 -6.60 5.10 7.70
N GLU A 185 -7.61 4.88 6.86
CA GLU A 185 -8.68 3.93 7.16
C GLU A 185 -8.14 2.51 7.37
N TYR A 186 -7.19 2.06 6.54
CA TYR A 186 -6.54 0.76 6.74
C TYR A 186 -5.72 0.71 8.04
N LEU A 187 -4.97 1.76 8.34
CA LEU A 187 -4.20 1.86 9.59
C LEU A 187 -5.10 1.82 10.83
N THR A 188 -6.25 2.48 10.78
CA THR A 188 -7.19 2.59 11.90
C THR A 188 -8.12 1.39 12.02
N ALA A 189 -8.27 0.57 10.97
CA ALA A 189 -9.06 -0.65 10.98
C ALA A 189 -8.43 -1.70 11.92
N PRO A 190 -9.10 -2.11 13.02
CA PRO A 190 -8.53 -3.04 13.99
C PRO A 190 -8.21 -4.44 13.43
N LYS A 191 -8.87 -4.84 12.34
CA LYS A 191 -8.61 -6.12 11.68
C LYS A 191 -7.35 -6.11 10.80
N LEU A 192 -6.84 -4.93 10.46
CA LEU A 192 -5.68 -4.76 9.58
C LEU A 192 -4.45 -4.27 10.34
N CYS A 193 -4.63 -3.33 11.27
CA CYS A 193 -3.53 -2.81 12.09
C CYS A 193 -4.02 -2.35 13.47
N GLY A 194 -4.67 -1.18 13.57
CA GLY A 194 -5.16 -0.64 14.84
C GLY A 194 -4.09 -0.18 15.83
N ARG A 195 -2.82 -0.09 15.41
CA ARG A 195 -1.70 0.31 16.26
C ARG A 195 -1.63 1.83 16.43
N ALA A 196 -1.94 2.31 17.64
CA ALA A 196 -1.97 3.73 17.97
C ALA A 196 -0.64 4.46 17.71
N ASP A 197 0.50 3.79 17.89
CA ASP A 197 1.83 4.37 17.65
C ASP A 197 2.11 4.61 16.16
N ILE A 198 1.61 3.75 15.27
CA ILE A 198 1.76 3.90 13.81
C ILE A 198 0.77 4.96 13.32
N ILE A 199 -0.49 4.89 13.77
CA ILE A 199 -1.54 5.86 13.45
C ILE A 199 -1.09 7.27 13.84
N GLY A 200 -0.55 7.45 15.06
CA GLY A 200 -0.10 8.76 15.53
C GLY A 200 1.05 9.34 14.69
N ARG A 201 2.01 8.51 14.27
CA ARG A 201 3.12 8.95 13.42
C ARG A 201 2.65 9.33 12.01
N PHE A 202 1.73 8.55 11.44
CA PHE A 202 1.11 8.87 10.16
C PHE A 202 0.38 10.21 10.20
N SER A 203 -0.52 10.40 11.17
CA SER A 203 -1.28 11.66 11.30
C SER A 203 -0.38 12.86 11.56
N ALA A 204 0.67 12.69 12.38
CA ALA A 204 1.64 13.75 12.65
C ALA A 204 2.42 14.16 11.39
N ALA A 205 2.79 13.20 10.54
CA ALA A 205 3.46 13.48 9.27
C ALA A 205 2.54 14.23 8.29
N VAL A 206 1.29 13.77 8.14
CA VAL A 206 0.31 14.45 7.27
C VAL A 206 0.04 15.88 7.76
N ALA A 207 -0.22 16.08 9.06
CA ALA A 207 -0.46 17.40 9.63
C ALA A 207 0.78 18.31 9.51
N GLY A 208 1.97 17.77 9.77
CA GLY A 208 3.23 18.48 9.63
C GLY A 208 3.49 18.90 8.18
N TRP A 209 3.17 18.04 7.21
CA TRP A 209 3.25 18.36 5.79
C TRP A 209 2.26 19.47 5.41
N LEU A 210 1.00 19.35 5.84
CA LEU A 210 -0.06 20.32 5.54
C LEU A 210 0.35 21.73 5.98
N ASN A 211 0.84 21.86 7.22
CA ASN A 211 1.33 23.14 7.78
C ASN A 211 2.50 23.78 6.99
N ARG A 212 3.22 23.02 6.14
CA ARG A 212 4.31 23.56 5.31
C ARG A 212 3.83 24.02 3.94
N VAL A 213 2.71 23.50 3.46
CA VAL A 213 2.24 23.72 2.07
C VAL A 213 1.01 24.62 1.98
N THR A 214 0.33 24.86 3.09
CA THR A 214 -0.76 25.85 3.27
C THR A 214 -0.28 27.04 4.09
#